data_AF-A0A445EP76-F1
#
_entry.id   AF-A0A445EP76-F1
#
_cell.length_a   1.000
_cell.length_b   1.000
_cell.length_c   1.000
_cell.angle_alpha   90.00
_cell.angle_beta   90.00
_cell.angle_gamma   90.00
#
_symmetry.space_group_name_H-M   'P 1'
#
loop_
_entity.id
_entity.type
_entity.pdbx_description
1 polymer ?
#
loop_
_entity_poly.entity_id
_entity_poly.type
_entity_poly.pdbx_seq_one_letter_code
_entity_poly.pdbx_strand_id
1 'polypeptide(L)'
;MEPNGRIVLHGGWNVVRERYRLRDQWLVLFHYHVVQNTMYVMFFNGHTMEINYLAHAGSGMDCTCITYLSALKSRHIADGFRSSNPFFVSPILHRLANRFLPNVPPLPGVCEDSPISITNERGAWTVRYTHYVRRTNGCFGMGWSALATACQLRHGHVCVFERLAPQEYRLHIY
;
A
#
# COMPACT_ATOMS: atom_id res chain seq x y z
N MET A 1 -1.20 40.53 -3.96
CA MET A 1 -1.98 39.43 -4.57
C MET A 1 -1.45 38.14 -3.99
N GLU A 2 -2.21 37.51 -3.10
CA GLU A 2 -1.85 36.19 -2.58
C GLU A 2 -1.98 35.15 -3.69
N PRO A 3 -1.03 34.21 -3.83
CA PRO A 3 -1.20 33.10 -4.77
C PRO A 3 -2.33 32.22 -4.24
N ASN A 4 -3.40 32.04 -5.03
CA ASN A 4 -4.62 31.30 -4.67
C ASN A 4 -4.41 29.78 -4.45
N GLY A 5 -3.22 29.33 -4.07
CA GLY A 5 -2.88 27.92 -3.80
C GLY A 5 -3.02 26.97 -4.99
N ARG A 6 -3.47 27.46 -6.16
CA ARG A 6 -3.72 26.66 -7.36
C ARG A 6 -2.41 26.46 -8.11
N ILE A 7 -1.97 25.22 -8.17
CA ILE A 7 -0.93 24.77 -9.10
C ILE A 7 -1.61 24.39 -10.41
N VAL A 8 -1.28 25.11 -11.48
CA VAL A 8 -1.78 24.80 -12.83
C VAL A 8 -0.62 24.22 -13.64
N LEU A 9 -0.79 22.99 -14.12
CA LEU A 9 0.16 22.35 -15.02
C LEU A 9 -0.18 22.74 -16.45
N HIS A 10 0.71 23.49 -17.09
CA HIS A 10 0.54 23.91 -18.48
C HIS A 10 1.31 22.98 -19.42
N GLY A 11 0.62 22.43 -20.42
CA GLY A 11 1.22 21.63 -21.49
C GLY A 11 1.68 20.23 -21.06
N GLY A 12 1.77 19.30 -22.03
CA GLY A 12 2.33 17.95 -21.81
C GLY A 12 1.48 16.97 -20.99
N TRP A 13 0.43 17.42 -20.29
CA TRP A 13 -0.40 16.55 -19.46
C TRP A 13 -1.06 15.41 -20.24
N ASN A 14 -1.52 15.67 -21.47
CA ASN A 14 -2.07 14.61 -22.33
C ASN A 14 -1.02 13.54 -22.66
N VAL A 15 0.23 13.94 -22.94
CA VAL A 15 1.34 13.02 -23.21
C VAL A 15 1.67 12.19 -21.97
N VAL A 16 1.66 12.80 -20.79
CA VAL A 16 1.85 12.10 -19.51
C VAL A 16 0.70 11.10 -19.27
N ARG A 17 -0.55 11.53 -19.48
CA ARG A 17 -1.74 10.68 -19.35
C ARG A 17 -1.66 9.46 -20.27
N GLU A 18 -1.28 9.65 -21.52
CA GLU A 18 -1.13 8.57 -22.50
C GLU A 18 0.03 7.64 -22.16
N ARG A 19 1.22 8.21 -21.89
CA ARG A 19 2.45 7.46 -21.61
C ARG A 19 2.31 6.57 -20.38
N TYR A 20 1.71 7.09 -19.32
CA TYR A 20 1.50 6.35 -18.06
C TYR A 20 0.10 5.72 -17.95
N ARG A 21 -0.71 5.81 -19.02
CA ARG A 21 -2.08 5.28 -19.10
C ARG A 21 -2.96 5.71 -17.92
N LEU A 22 -2.80 6.94 -17.47
CA LEU A 22 -3.54 7.48 -16.33
C LEU A 22 -5.02 7.53 -16.67
N ARG A 23 -5.85 7.02 -15.76
CA ARG A 23 -7.31 7.03 -15.87
C ARG A 23 -7.89 7.99 -14.83
N ASP A 24 -9.16 8.29 -15.00
CA ASP A 24 -9.90 9.04 -13.99
C ASP A 24 -9.84 8.27 -12.65
N GLN A 25 -9.81 9.00 -11.53
CA GLN A 25 -9.61 8.49 -10.15
C GLN A 25 -8.19 8.05 -9.76
N TRP A 26 -7.17 8.30 -10.58
CA TRP A 26 -5.79 8.15 -10.15
C TRP A 26 -5.37 9.33 -9.26
N LEU A 27 -4.70 9.06 -8.13
CA LEU A 27 -4.03 10.12 -7.38
C LEU A 27 -2.68 10.40 -8.03
N VAL A 28 -2.41 11.68 -8.22
CA VAL A 28 -1.11 12.17 -8.67
C VAL A 28 -0.53 12.98 -7.52
N LEU A 29 0.57 12.50 -6.94
CA LEU A 29 1.27 13.20 -5.87
C LEU A 29 2.49 13.92 -6.44
N PHE A 30 2.58 15.20 -6.10
CA PHE A 30 3.72 16.06 -6.44
C PHE A 30 4.57 16.25 -5.19
N HIS A 31 5.82 15.81 -5.23
CA HIS A 31 6.76 15.98 -4.14
C HIS A 31 7.99 16.75 -4.62
N TYR A 32 8.17 17.97 -4.12
CA TYR A 32 9.33 18.78 -4.43
C TYR A 32 10.46 18.51 -3.43
N HIS A 33 11.58 17.99 -3.92
CA HIS A 33 12.77 17.73 -3.13
C HIS A 33 13.72 18.92 -3.20
N VAL A 34 13.72 19.74 -2.14
CA VAL A 34 14.42 21.05 -2.09
C VAL A 34 15.91 20.92 -2.33
N VAL A 35 16.56 19.91 -1.72
CA VAL A 35 18.03 19.72 -1.81
C VAL A 35 18.48 19.33 -3.22
N GLN A 36 17.64 18.61 -3.95
CA GLN A 36 17.94 18.16 -5.32
C GLN A 36 17.30 19.07 -6.38
N ASN A 37 16.59 20.11 -5.95
CA ASN A 37 15.79 20.98 -6.82
C ASN A 37 14.96 20.20 -7.85
N THR A 38 14.36 19.08 -7.42
CA THR A 38 13.72 18.11 -8.31
C THR A 38 12.29 17.85 -7.85
N MET A 39 11.33 17.91 -8.77
CA MET A 39 9.94 17.55 -8.54
C MET A 39 9.71 16.09 -8.93
N TYR A 40 9.38 15.25 -7.95
CA TYR A 40 8.93 13.89 -8.15
C TYR A 40 7.41 13.87 -8.36
N VAL A 41 6.98 13.17 -9.41
CA VAL A 41 5.57 12.91 -9.69
C VAL A 41 5.32 11.43 -9.49
N MET A 42 4.43 11.09 -8.56
CA MET A 42 4.07 9.71 -8.26
C MET A 42 2.62 9.47 -8.68
N PHE A 43 2.38 8.38 -9.40
CA PHE A 43 1.06 8.02 -9.90
C PHE A 43 0.54 6.81 -9.12
N PHE A 44 -0.58 6.97 -8.43
CA PHE A 44 -1.25 5.91 -7.71
C PHE A 44 -2.57 5.60 -8.41
N ASN A 45 -2.76 4.35 -8.81
CA ASN A 45 -4.03 3.96 -9.39
C ASN A 45 -5.13 3.97 -8.31
N GLY A 46 -6.39 4.13 -8.72
CA GLY A 46 -7.55 4.15 -7.80
C GLY A 46 -7.74 2.86 -6.99
N HIS A 47 -6.94 1.82 -7.22
CA HIS A 47 -6.90 0.58 -6.45
C HIS A 47 -5.72 0.53 -5.48
N THR A 48 -4.71 1.39 -5.65
CA THR A 48 -3.51 1.52 -4.79
C THR A 48 -3.75 2.53 -3.66
N MET A 49 -4.83 3.32 -3.72
CA MET A 49 -5.23 4.17 -2.62
C MET A 49 -6.50 3.70 -1.95
N GLU A 50 -6.30 3.37 -0.69
CA GLU A 50 -7.28 3.39 0.37
C GLU A 50 -7.93 4.78 0.46
N ILE A 51 -9.08 4.98 -0.20
CA ILE A 51 -9.93 6.14 0.05
C ILE A 51 -10.90 5.75 1.18
N ASN A 52 -10.71 6.35 2.36
CA ASN A 52 -11.59 6.15 3.51
C ASN A 52 -12.81 7.06 3.37
N TYR A 53 -13.95 6.46 3.03
CA TYR A 53 -15.29 7.08 2.96
C TYR A 53 -15.87 7.37 4.35
N LEU A 54 -15.12 8.02 5.24
CA LEU A 54 -15.77 8.60 6.41
C LEU A 54 -16.38 9.93 6.02
N ALA A 55 -17.69 9.85 5.85
CA ALA A 55 -18.66 10.92 6.01
C ALA A 55 -18.74 11.95 4.88
N HIS A 56 -19.96 12.08 4.37
CA HIS A 56 -20.59 13.34 4.02
C HIS A 56 -19.84 14.58 4.53
N ALA A 57 -19.19 15.29 3.61
CA ALA A 57 -19.02 16.72 3.73
C ALA A 57 -19.53 17.29 2.41
N GLY A 58 -20.45 18.25 2.50
CA GLY A 58 -21.15 18.84 1.37
C GLY A 58 -20.22 19.44 0.32
N SER A 59 -20.83 19.81 -0.80
CA SER A 59 -20.17 20.45 -1.94
C SER A 59 -19.17 21.52 -1.50
N GLY A 60 -17.88 21.31 -1.79
CA GLY A 60 -16.90 22.39 -1.90
C GLY A 60 -15.83 22.51 -0.80
N MET A 61 -15.40 21.43 -0.14
CA MET A 61 -14.17 21.49 0.67
C MET A 61 -13.03 20.67 0.06
N ASP A 62 -11.86 21.31 0.04
CA ASP A 62 -10.61 20.83 -0.52
C ASP A 62 -10.27 19.40 -0.06
N CYS A 63 -9.91 18.54 -1.03
CA CYS A 63 -9.36 17.23 -0.74
C CYS A 63 -7.94 17.38 -0.20
N THR A 64 -7.78 17.59 1.10
CA THR A 64 -6.46 17.45 1.74
C THR A 64 -6.09 15.97 1.74
N CYS A 65 -5.03 15.60 1.04
CA CYS A 65 -4.39 14.30 1.19
C CYS A 65 -3.97 14.15 2.66
N ILE A 66 -4.72 13.35 3.40
CA ILE A 66 -4.35 12.98 4.77
C ILE A 66 -3.07 12.18 4.64
N THR A 67 -1.93 12.80 4.97
CA THR A 67 -0.67 12.12 5.21
C THR A 67 -0.90 11.21 6.41
N TYR A 68 -1.41 10.01 6.15
CA TYR A 68 -1.75 9.08 7.23
C TYR A 68 -0.46 8.74 7.96
N LEU A 69 -0.46 8.86 9.29
CA LEU A 69 0.74 8.57 10.10
C LEU A 69 1.27 7.15 9.83
N SER A 70 0.39 6.22 9.43
CA SER A 70 0.76 4.86 9.00
C SER A 70 1.64 4.85 7.77
N ALA A 71 1.42 5.71 6.76
CA ALA A 71 2.25 5.76 5.55
C ALA A 71 3.66 6.27 5.85
N LEU A 72 3.80 7.28 6.72
CA LEU A 72 5.09 7.77 7.20
C LEU A 72 5.83 6.70 8.03
N LYS A 73 5.11 6.02 8.94
CA LYS A 73 5.65 4.90 9.71
C LYS A 73 6.09 3.76 8.82
N SER A 74 5.27 3.34 7.85
CA SER A 74 5.61 2.30 6.89
C SER A 74 6.84 2.65 6.07
N ARG A 75 6.96 3.91 5.63
CA ARG A 75 8.16 4.38 4.92
C ARG A 75 9.39 4.32 5.82
N HIS A 76 9.31 4.85 7.03
CA HIS A 76 10.43 4.82 7.98
C HIS A 76 10.88 3.38 8.29
N ILE A 77 9.93 2.46 8.48
CA ILE A 77 10.24 1.04 8.71
C ILE A 77 10.86 0.41 7.46
N ALA A 78 10.34 0.69 6.26
CA ALA A 78 10.93 0.18 5.02
C ALA A 78 12.38 0.67 4.84
N ASP A 79 12.65 1.95 5.11
CA ASP A 79 13.97 2.57 4.99
C ASP A 79 14.95 2.04 6.07
N GLY A 80 14.44 1.60 7.22
CA GLY A 80 15.21 1.07 8.35
C GLY A 80 15.36 -0.45 8.37
N PHE A 81 14.47 -1.20 7.73
CA PHE A 81 14.52 -2.66 7.72
C PHE A 81 15.74 -3.15 6.94
N ARG A 82 16.48 -4.11 7.51
CA ARG A 82 17.69 -4.69 6.90
C ARG A 82 17.50 -6.18 6.79
N SER A 83 17.38 -6.68 5.57
CA SER A 83 17.40 -8.11 5.26
C SER A 83 18.07 -8.32 3.90
N SER A 84 18.75 -9.47 3.75
CA SER A 84 19.23 -9.96 2.46
C SER A 84 18.11 -10.55 1.61
N ASN A 85 16.96 -10.82 2.21
CA ASN A 85 15.79 -11.38 1.55
C ASN A 85 14.88 -10.27 1.00
N PRO A 86 14.18 -10.51 -0.12
CA PRO A 86 13.12 -9.61 -0.58
C PRO A 86 12.04 -9.46 0.48
N PHE A 87 11.53 -8.24 0.66
CA PHE A 87 10.44 -7.98 1.60
C PHE A 87 9.49 -6.91 1.08
N PHE A 88 8.29 -6.86 1.64
CA PHE A 88 7.36 -5.75 1.44
C PHE A 88 6.75 -5.30 2.76
N VAL A 89 6.30 -4.04 2.81
CA VAL A 89 5.73 -3.41 4.00
C VAL A 89 4.25 -3.14 3.77
N SER A 90 3.42 -3.47 4.76
CA SER A 90 1.97 -3.28 4.71
C SER A 90 1.45 -2.67 6.02
N PRO A 91 0.87 -1.46 6.00
CA PRO A 91 0.21 -0.90 7.17
C PRO A 91 -1.09 -1.66 7.49
N ILE A 92 -1.30 -1.96 8.78
CA ILE A 92 -2.55 -2.55 9.26
C ILE A 92 -3.57 -1.46 9.50
N LEU A 93 -4.68 -1.61 8.79
CA LEU A 93 -5.79 -0.67 8.79
C LEU A 93 -6.98 -1.37 9.44
N HIS A 94 -7.71 -0.64 10.30
CA HIS A 94 -8.72 -1.23 11.19
C HIS A 94 -9.72 -2.13 10.46
N ARG A 95 -10.17 -1.74 9.24
CA ARG A 95 -11.14 -2.52 8.45
C ARG A 95 -10.55 -3.82 7.89
N LEU A 96 -9.24 -3.91 7.72
CA LEU A 96 -8.55 -4.96 6.98
C LEU A 96 -7.97 -6.05 7.89
N ALA A 97 -7.71 -5.72 9.17
CA ALA A 97 -7.19 -6.68 10.15
C ALA A 97 -8.10 -7.92 10.28
N ASN A 98 -9.42 -7.80 10.10
CA ASN A 98 -10.36 -8.86 10.47
C ASN A 98 -10.90 -9.69 9.29
N ARG A 99 -10.62 -9.34 8.02
CA ARG A 99 -11.23 -10.03 6.85
C ARG A 99 -10.24 -10.59 5.84
N PHE A 100 -9.36 -9.75 5.31
CA PHE A 100 -8.33 -10.10 4.34
C PHE A 100 -7.34 -8.93 4.27
N LEU A 101 -6.09 -9.19 3.87
CA LEU A 101 -5.13 -8.13 3.57
C LEU A 101 -5.16 -7.82 2.07
N PRO A 102 -5.75 -6.70 1.62
CA PRO A 102 -5.69 -6.29 0.22
C PRO A 102 -4.33 -5.65 -0.10
N ASN A 103 -4.11 -5.37 -1.38
CA ASN A 103 -2.94 -4.65 -1.86
C ASN A 103 -1.60 -5.35 -1.56
N VAL A 104 -1.63 -6.68 -1.49
CA VAL A 104 -0.41 -7.49 -1.41
C VAL A 104 0.28 -7.41 -2.79
N PRO A 105 1.58 -7.04 -2.85
CA PRO A 105 2.29 -6.98 -4.12
C PRO A 105 2.36 -8.36 -4.78
N PRO A 106 2.57 -8.44 -6.11
CA PRO A 106 2.79 -9.71 -6.80
C PRO A 106 3.92 -10.50 -6.15
N LEU A 107 3.63 -11.72 -5.71
CA LEU A 107 4.61 -12.61 -5.11
C LEU A 107 5.30 -13.44 -6.22
N PRO A 108 6.59 -13.21 -6.53
CA PRO A 108 7.24 -13.87 -7.65
C PRO A 108 7.37 -15.38 -7.40
N GLY A 109 6.92 -16.21 -8.35
CA GLY A 109 6.98 -17.67 -8.21
C GLY A 109 5.89 -18.28 -7.33
N VAL A 110 4.83 -17.52 -7.00
CA VAL A 110 3.61 -18.04 -6.38
C VAL A 110 2.52 -18.10 -7.44
N CYS A 111 1.89 -19.26 -7.62
CA CYS A 111 0.75 -19.40 -8.53
C CYS A 111 -0.49 -18.70 -7.97
N GLU A 112 -1.44 -18.37 -8.84
CA GLU A 112 -2.72 -17.81 -8.39
C GLU A 112 -3.42 -18.79 -7.44
N ASP A 113 -4.11 -18.24 -6.45
CA ASP A 113 -4.86 -19.01 -5.45
C ASP A 113 -4.04 -20.04 -4.66
N SER A 114 -2.73 -19.83 -4.55
CA SER A 114 -1.85 -20.73 -3.82
C SER A 114 -1.85 -20.46 -2.32
N PRO A 115 -1.78 -21.51 -1.48
CA PRO A 115 -1.45 -21.35 -0.08
C PRO A 115 -0.01 -20.85 0.05
N ILE A 116 0.21 -19.93 1.00
CA ILE A 116 1.53 -19.50 1.44
C ILE A 116 1.64 -19.70 2.96
N SER A 117 2.83 -20.00 3.44
CA SER A 117 3.15 -20.15 4.86
C SER A 117 3.70 -18.82 5.39
N ILE A 118 3.05 -18.25 6.41
CA ILE A 118 3.51 -17.06 7.11
C ILE A 118 3.85 -17.44 8.54
N THR A 119 5.04 -17.08 9.00
CA THR A 119 5.54 -17.43 10.34
C THR A 119 6.03 -16.21 11.12
N ASN A 120 5.88 -16.22 12.44
CA ASN A 120 6.52 -15.28 13.37
C ASN A 120 6.72 -15.94 14.75
N GLU A 121 7.12 -15.18 15.77
CA GLU A 121 7.31 -15.73 17.12
C GLU A 121 6.04 -16.29 17.78
N ARG A 122 4.84 -15.98 17.27
CA ARG A 122 3.55 -16.45 17.79
C ARG A 122 3.06 -17.73 17.11
N GLY A 123 3.64 -18.12 15.98
CA GLY A 123 3.27 -19.36 15.29
C GLY A 123 3.45 -19.31 13.78
N ALA A 124 2.77 -20.25 13.12
CA ALA A 124 2.75 -20.43 11.68
C ALA A 124 1.31 -20.54 11.18
N TRP A 125 1.02 -19.88 10.06
CA TRP A 125 -0.31 -19.89 9.45
C TRP A 125 -0.20 -20.08 7.95
N THR A 126 -1.07 -20.94 7.42
CA THR A 126 -1.31 -21.05 5.99
C THR A 126 -2.33 -20.00 5.57
N VAL A 127 -1.95 -19.13 4.63
CA VAL A 127 -2.77 -18.04 4.12
C VAL A 127 -2.90 -18.17 2.62
N ARG A 128 -4.10 -18.01 2.08
CA ARG A 128 -4.32 -18.07 0.62
C ARG A 128 -3.96 -16.73 -0.01
N TYR A 129 -3.04 -16.76 -0.95
CA TYR A 129 -2.73 -15.62 -1.80
C TYR A 129 -3.53 -15.68 -3.09
N THR A 130 -4.35 -14.65 -3.34
CA THR A 130 -5.11 -14.52 -4.59
C THR A 130 -4.59 -13.31 -5.35
N HIS A 131 -3.99 -13.54 -6.51
CA HIS A 131 -3.66 -12.49 -7.45
C HIS A 131 -4.87 -12.27 -8.38
N TYR A 132 -5.34 -11.03 -8.49
CA TYR A 132 -6.47 -10.73 -9.36
C TYR A 132 -5.98 -10.50 -10.78
N VAL A 133 -6.44 -11.32 -11.72
CA VAL A 133 -6.19 -11.14 -13.16
C VAL A 133 -6.58 -9.69 -13.55
N ARG A 134 -5.64 -8.96 -14.18
CA ARG A 134 -5.73 -7.52 -14.55
C ARG A 134 -5.52 -6.50 -13.43
N ARG A 135 -5.20 -6.91 -12.20
CA ARG A 135 -4.75 -6.00 -11.14
C ARG A 135 -3.24 -6.07 -10.99
N THR A 136 -2.65 -5.00 -10.48
CA THR A 136 -1.23 -4.96 -10.13
C THR A 136 -0.95 -5.63 -8.79
N ASN A 137 -1.98 -5.83 -7.95
CA ASN A 137 -1.85 -6.32 -6.59
C ASN A 137 -2.85 -7.47 -6.34
N GLY A 138 -2.49 -8.38 -5.44
CA GLY A 138 -3.34 -9.44 -4.92
C GLY A 138 -3.85 -9.15 -3.50
N CYS A 139 -4.31 -10.20 -2.84
CA CYS A 139 -4.71 -10.16 -1.44
C CYS A 139 -4.32 -11.45 -0.70
N PHE A 140 -4.20 -11.34 0.62
CA PHE A 140 -4.23 -12.47 1.54
C PHE A 140 -5.66 -12.69 2.03
N GLY A 141 -6.28 -13.77 1.55
CA GLY A 141 -7.65 -14.13 1.86
C GLY A 141 -7.75 -15.09 3.05
N MET A 142 -8.22 -16.31 2.77
CA MET A 142 -8.42 -17.36 3.77
C MET A 142 -7.15 -17.56 4.62
N GLY A 143 -7.31 -17.66 5.94
CA GLY A 143 -6.20 -17.78 6.90
C GLY A 143 -5.67 -16.44 7.44
N TRP A 144 -5.88 -15.32 6.74
CA TRP A 144 -5.42 -14.00 7.20
C TRP A 144 -6.07 -13.57 8.53
N SER A 145 -7.39 -13.70 8.66
CA SER A 145 -8.11 -13.26 9.87
C SER A 145 -7.66 -14.02 11.12
N ALA A 146 -7.35 -15.32 10.98
CA ALA A 146 -6.83 -16.15 12.05
C ALA A 146 -5.42 -15.68 12.47
N LEU A 147 -4.53 -15.44 11.50
CA LEU A 147 -3.21 -14.87 11.74
C LEU A 147 -3.32 -13.51 12.43
N ALA A 148 -4.14 -12.60 11.90
CA ALA A 148 -4.28 -11.25 12.41
C ALA A 148 -4.84 -11.23 13.84
N THR A 149 -5.77 -12.12 14.15
CA THR A 149 -6.32 -12.31 15.50
C THR A 149 -5.25 -12.85 16.45
N ALA A 150 -4.54 -13.91 16.05
CA ALA A 150 -3.48 -14.51 16.88
C ALA A 150 -2.32 -13.54 17.15
N CYS A 151 -1.99 -12.69 16.17
CA CYS A 151 -0.98 -11.64 16.28
C CYS A 151 -1.50 -10.34 16.92
N GLN A 152 -2.79 -10.28 17.27
CA GLN A 152 -3.44 -9.10 17.84
C GLN A 152 -3.19 -7.84 17.00
N LEU A 153 -3.24 -7.97 15.66
CA LEU A 153 -3.00 -6.86 14.75
C LEU A 153 -4.06 -5.77 14.92
N ARG A 154 -3.62 -4.53 15.10
CA ARG A 154 -4.48 -3.37 15.31
C ARG A 154 -4.12 -2.26 14.34
N HIS A 155 -5.05 -1.31 14.23
CA HIS A 155 -4.83 -0.08 13.49
C HIS A 155 -3.51 0.59 13.90
N GLY A 156 -2.68 0.92 12.90
CA GLY A 156 -1.41 1.62 13.10
C GLY A 156 -0.20 0.70 13.28
N HIS A 157 -0.41 -0.62 13.45
CA HIS A 157 0.68 -1.58 13.27
C HIS A 157 1.17 -1.55 11.81
N VAL A 158 2.43 -1.86 11.62
CA VAL A 158 3.05 -2.02 10.31
C VAL A 158 3.65 -3.41 10.23
N CYS A 159 3.24 -4.17 9.23
CA CYS A 159 3.74 -5.51 8.99
C CYS A 159 4.81 -5.49 7.90
N VAL A 160 5.92 -6.17 8.13
CA VAL A 160 6.93 -6.46 7.12
C VAL A 160 6.88 -7.95 6.83
N PHE A 161 6.67 -8.29 5.56
CA PHE A 161 6.66 -9.66 5.08
C PHE A 161 7.97 -9.92 4.35
N GLU A 162 8.88 -10.59 5.04
CA GLU A 162 10.17 -11.02 4.52
C GLU A 162 10.01 -12.38 3.83
N ARG A 163 10.51 -12.51 2.61
CA ARG A 163 10.38 -13.74 1.81
C ARG A 163 11.54 -14.68 2.07
N LEU A 164 11.27 -15.86 2.62
CA LEU A 164 12.28 -16.90 2.86
C LEU A 164 12.39 -17.88 1.68
N ALA A 165 11.25 -18.23 1.09
CA ALA A 165 11.13 -19.07 -0.10
C ALA A 165 9.94 -18.59 -0.96
N PRO A 166 9.66 -19.12 -2.16
CA PRO A 166 8.54 -18.68 -2.97
C PRO A 166 7.20 -18.59 -2.23
N GLN A 167 6.87 -19.59 -1.41
CA GLN A 167 5.62 -19.65 -0.65
C GLN A 167 5.83 -19.54 0.86
N GLU A 168 7.00 -19.10 1.31
CA GLU A 168 7.33 -19.00 2.74
C GLU A 168 7.75 -17.58 3.10
N TYR A 169 7.05 -17.00 4.07
CA TYR A 169 7.26 -15.64 4.53
C TYR A 169 7.43 -15.60 6.05
N ARG A 170 8.29 -14.70 6.51
CA ARG A 170 8.41 -14.31 7.91
C ARG A 170 7.73 -12.96 8.09
N LEU A 171 6.85 -12.88 9.09
CA LEU A 171 6.14 -11.67 9.46
C LEU A 171 6.85 -10.99 10.63
N HIS A 172 7.20 -9.73 10.43
CA HIS A 172 7.66 -8.82 11.48
C HIS A 172 6.60 -7.75 11.72
N ILE A 173 6.29 -7.42 12.98
CA ILE A 173 5.23 -6.48 13.35
C ILE A 173 5.88 -5.31 14.12
N TYR A 174 5.57 -4.09 13.69
CA TYR A 174 6.07 -2.83 14.26
C TYR A 174 4.94 -1.89 14.65
#